data_AF-A0A524K5S7-F1
#
_entry.id   AF-A0A524K5S7-F1
#
_cell.length_a   1.000
_cell.length_b   1.000
_cell.length_c   1.000
_cell.angle_alpha   90.00
_cell.angle_beta   90.00
_cell.angle_gamma   90.00
#
_symmetry.space_group_name_H-M   'P 1'
#
loop_
_entity.id
_entity.type
_entity.pdbx_description
1 polymer ?
#
loop_
_entity_poly.entity_id
_entity_poly.type
_entity_poly.pdbx_seq_one_letter_code
_entity_poly.pdbx_strand_id
1 'polypeptide(L)'
;MKRRALLSVSDKSGLIELAKVLVKHDVELISTGGTKKVLSEAGLPVLGIEEVTGFPEMLDGRVKTLHPLVHGGLLFRRDLPEHVKQVQEAHIRPIDFVIVNLYPFQAAISKPDCTVEEAIENIDIGGPSMLRSAAKNHQDVTVLCDPSDYARFIEVFEHDDTTDFMFRRELAAKVYRTTAAYDAMIGKYMSDLCGVINPEKMTETYNLKQTLRYG
;
A
#
# COMPACT_ATOMS: atom_id res chain seq x y z
N MET A 1 10.45 13.02 16.12
CA MET A 1 9.18 12.25 16.18
C MET A 1 9.50 10.79 15.87
N LYS A 2 8.87 9.83 16.54
CA LYS A 2 9.07 8.40 16.26
C LYS A 2 8.55 8.04 14.87
N ARG A 3 9.37 7.32 14.08
CA ARG A 3 9.01 6.87 12.72
C ARG A 3 7.86 5.89 12.76
N ARG A 4 7.03 5.87 11.72
CA ARG A 4 5.85 4.98 11.66
C ARG A 4 5.78 4.18 10.37
N ALA A 5 5.33 2.94 10.49
CA ALA A 5 5.03 2.07 9.37
C ALA A 5 3.52 1.77 9.34
N LEU A 6 2.90 1.98 8.19
CA LEU A 6 1.50 1.60 7.95
C LEU A 6 1.46 0.29 7.15
N LEU A 7 0.92 -0.76 7.77
CA LEU A 7 0.86 -2.11 7.21
C LEU A 7 -0.59 -2.52 6.96
N SER A 8 -0.91 -2.86 5.71
CA SER A 8 -2.23 -3.36 5.31
C SER A 8 -2.08 -4.31 4.14
N VAL A 9 -1.95 -5.61 4.43
CA VAL A 9 -1.61 -6.61 3.42
C VAL A 9 -2.63 -7.74 3.31
N SER A 10 -2.88 -8.16 2.08
CA SER A 10 -3.68 -9.33 1.73
C SER A 10 -2.83 -10.60 1.72
N ASP A 11 -1.63 -10.55 1.14
CA ASP A 11 -0.62 -11.60 1.27
C ASP A 11 0.29 -11.29 2.47
N LYS A 12 0.38 -12.24 3.41
CA LYS A 12 1.10 -12.11 4.69
C LYS A 12 2.52 -12.69 4.62
N SER A 13 2.94 -13.19 3.45
CA SER A 13 4.26 -13.78 3.25
C SER A 13 5.36 -12.80 3.65
N GLY A 14 6.28 -13.24 4.54
CA GLY A 14 7.41 -12.43 5.02
C GLY A 14 7.05 -11.22 5.90
N LEU A 15 5.77 -11.01 6.22
CA LEU A 15 5.30 -9.82 6.96
C LEU A 15 5.90 -9.75 8.37
N ILE A 16 5.95 -10.89 9.07
CA ILE A 16 6.36 -10.94 10.47
C ILE A 16 7.86 -10.62 10.58
N GLU A 17 8.68 -11.18 9.68
CA GLU A 17 10.12 -10.91 9.62
C GLU A 17 10.39 -9.42 9.37
N LEU A 18 9.72 -8.83 8.39
CA LEU A 18 9.83 -7.41 8.08
C LEU A 18 9.39 -6.53 9.27
N ALA A 19 8.27 -6.87 9.90
CA ALA A 19 7.74 -6.10 11.02
C ALA A 19 8.63 -6.17 12.27
N LYS A 20 9.29 -7.31 12.53
CA LYS A 20 10.30 -7.44 13.58
C LYS A 20 11.48 -6.51 13.36
N VAL A 21 11.97 -6.42 12.13
CA VAL A 21 13.06 -5.52 11.75
C VAL A 21 12.67 -4.05 11.97
N LEU A 22 11.46 -3.66 11.55
CA LEU A 22 10.95 -2.31 11.81
C LEU A 22 10.88 -1.99 13.32
N VAL A 23 10.33 -2.90 14.13
CA VAL A 23 10.23 -2.72 15.59
C VAL A 23 11.62 -2.63 16.25
N LYS A 24 12.57 -3.47 15.81
CA LYS A 24 13.97 -3.44 16.28
C LYS A 24 14.63 -2.05 16.07
N HIS A 25 14.21 -1.33 15.04
CA HIS A 25 14.69 0.02 14.69
C HIS A 25 13.78 1.15 15.22
N ASP A 26 13.01 0.87 16.27
CA ASP A 26 12.09 1.81 16.93
C ASP A 26 11.06 2.44 15.97
N VAL A 27 10.60 1.68 14.98
CA VAL A 27 9.48 2.07 14.11
C VAL A 27 8.16 1.61 14.73
N GLU A 28 7.24 2.54 14.94
CA GLU A 28 5.89 2.26 15.44
C GLU A 28 5.03 1.66 14.32
N LEU A 29 4.46 0.48 14.57
CA LEU A 29 3.59 -0.19 13.60
C LEU A 29 2.15 0.32 13.75
N ILE A 30 1.53 0.67 12.63
CA ILE A 30 0.11 0.98 12.51
C ILE A 30 -0.48 -0.01 11.51
N SER A 31 -1.63 -0.60 11.81
CA SER A 31 -2.23 -1.59 10.92
C SER A 31 -3.75 -1.59 10.92
N THR A 32 -4.33 -2.30 9.95
CA THR A 32 -5.78 -2.45 9.77
C THR A 32 -6.22 -3.90 9.94
N GLY A 33 -7.43 -4.11 10.48
CA GLY A 33 -8.16 -5.37 10.49
C GLY A 33 -7.31 -6.63 10.68
N GLY A 34 -7.33 -7.52 9.67
CA GLY A 34 -6.63 -8.80 9.71
C GLY A 34 -5.10 -8.70 9.75
N THR A 35 -4.49 -7.62 9.26
CA THR A 35 -3.03 -7.44 9.35
C THR A 35 -2.62 -7.15 10.79
N LYS A 36 -3.39 -6.31 11.51
CA LYS A 36 -3.17 -6.05 12.94
C LYS A 36 -3.21 -7.34 13.75
N LYS A 37 -4.21 -8.19 13.50
CA LYS A 37 -4.37 -9.48 14.19
C LYS A 37 -3.12 -10.36 14.06
N VAL A 38 -2.60 -10.56 12.85
CA VAL A 38 -1.41 -11.38 12.60
C VAL A 38 -0.18 -10.81 13.30
N LEU A 39 0.01 -9.49 13.29
CA LEU A 39 1.12 -8.82 13.97
C LEU A 39 1.01 -8.96 15.50
N SER A 40 -0.19 -8.77 16.06
CA SER A 40 -0.43 -8.94 17.49
C SER A 40 -0.24 -10.38 17.97
N GLU A 41 -0.71 -11.38 17.20
CA GLU A 41 -0.51 -12.80 17.51
C GLU A 41 0.97 -13.20 17.48
N ALA A 42 1.77 -12.53 16.65
CA ALA A 42 3.23 -12.68 16.64
C ALA A 42 3.94 -11.94 17.79
N GLY A 43 3.20 -11.32 18.71
CA GLY A 43 3.73 -10.60 19.87
C GLY A 43 4.30 -9.21 19.54
N LEU A 44 4.00 -8.65 18.37
CA LEU A 44 4.51 -7.34 17.96
C LEU A 44 3.62 -6.19 18.46
N PRO A 45 4.21 -5.08 18.96
CA PRO A 45 3.44 -3.90 19.31
C PRO A 45 2.90 -3.24 18.05
N VAL A 46 1.58 -3.18 17.92
CA VAL A 46 0.91 -2.61 16.75
C VAL A 46 -0.33 -1.83 17.16
N LEU A 47 -0.43 -0.59 16.68
CA LEU A 47 -1.60 0.26 16.85
C LEU A 47 -2.62 -0.01 15.76
N GLY A 48 -3.90 0.01 16.12
CA GLY A 48 -4.98 0.03 15.15
C GLY A 48 -5.07 1.37 14.44
N ILE A 49 -5.48 1.35 13.17
CA ILE A 49 -5.70 2.59 12.42
C ILE A 49 -6.74 3.50 13.09
N GLU A 50 -7.76 2.93 13.72
CA GLU A 50 -8.80 3.66 14.47
C GLU A 50 -8.22 4.41 15.67
N GLU A 51 -7.20 3.86 16.32
CA GLU A 51 -6.50 4.52 17.44
C GLU A 51 -5.70 5.73 16.95
N VAL A 52 -5.29 5.72 15.69
CA VAL A 52 -4.57 6.83 15.04
C VAL A 52 -5.52 7.88 14.50
N THR A 53 -6.66 7.48 13.94
CA THR A 53 -7.61 8.38 13.30
C THR A 53 -8.65 8.94 14.28
N GLY A 54 -8.95 8.23 15.36
CA GLY A 54 -10.10 8.46 16.22
C GLY A 54 -11.44 8.18 15.53
N PHE A 55 -11.42 7.57 14.34
CA PHE A 55 -12.59 7.31 13.52
C PHE A 55 -12.87 5.80 13.47
N PRO A 56 -14.08 5.34 13.82
CA PRO A 56 -14.41 3.92 13.85
C PRO A 56 -14.50 3.33 12.43
N GLU A 57 -14.35 2.02 12.32
CA GLU A 57 -14.66 1.30 11.10
C GLU A 57 -16.15 1.45 10.73
N MET A 58 -16.41 1.84 9.49
CA MET A 58 -17.75 2.09 8.96
C MET A 58 -17.88 1.54 7.53
N LEU A 59 -19.13 1.29 7.11
CA LEU A 59 -19.48 0.84 5.76
C LEU A 59 -18.72 -0.45 5.38
N ASP A 60 -18.75 -1.44 6.28
CA ASP A 60 -18.10 -2.74 6.09
C ASP A 60 -16.59 -2.64 5.75
N GLY A 61 -15.92 -1.65 6.35
CA GLY A 61 -14.47 -1.44 6.17
C GLY A 61 -14.07 -0.68 4.92
N ARG A 62 -15.03 -0.18 4.13
CA ARG A 62 -14.78 0.62 2.91
C ARG A 62 -14.06 1.94 3.19
N VAL A 63 -14.24 2.52 4.38
CA VAL A 63 -13.71 3.84 4.75
C VAL A 63 -12.90 3.78 6.05
N LYS A 64 -11.79 3.04 6.02
CA LYS A 64 -10.88 2.89 7.18
C LYS A 64 -9.62 3.77 7.12
N THR A 65 -9.02 3.90 5.93
CA THR A 65 -7.72 4.58 5.75
C THR A 65 -7.81 5.88 4.96
N LEU A 66 -8.98 6.19 4.41
CA LEU A 66 -9.27 7.43 3.68
C LEU A 66 -9.46 8.61 4.64
N HIS A 67 -8.42 8.91 5.42
CA HIS A 67 -8.46 9.90 6.48
C HIS A 67 -7.31 10.91 6.37
N PRO A 68 -7.53 12.21 6.65
CA PRO A 68 -6.46 13.22 6.60
C PRO A 68 -5.28 12.92 7.54
N LEU A 69 -5.51 12.30 8.70
CA LEU A 69 -4.42 11.90 9.61
C LEU A 69 -3.51 10.80 9.01
N VAL A 70 -4.02 10.03 8.04
CA VAL A 70 -3.25 9.02 7.31
C VAL A 70 -2.58 9.66 6.10
N HIS A 71 -3.38 10.22 5.18
CA HIS A 71 -2.85 10.77 3.93
C HIS A 71 -2.02 12.03 4.13
N GLY A 72 -2.35 12.87 5.12
CA GLY A 72 -1.52 14.00 5.51
C GLY A 72 -0.16 13.56 6.04
N GLY A 73 -0.11 12.46 6.81
CA GLY A 73 1.14 11.87 7.29
C GLY A 73 1.99 11.25 6.19
N LEU A 74 1.37 10.84 5.08
CA LEU A 74 2.04 10.29 3.91
C LEU A 74 2.49 11.35 2.89
N LEU A 75 1.71 12.42 2.72
CA LEU A 75 1.83 13.32 1.57
C LEU A 75 2.52 14.64 1.86
N PHE A 76 2.64 15.03 3.14
CA PHE A 76 3.29 16.29 3.44
C PHE A 76 4.77 16.22 3.04
N ARG A 77 5.26 17.30 2.43
CA ARG A 77 6.66 17.45 2.06
C ARG A 77 7.45 17.83 3.29
N ARG A 78 8.44 17.02 3.65
CA ARG A 78 9.23 17.25 4.87
C ARG A 78 10.26 18.35 4.69
N ASP A 79 10.63 18.65 3.44
CA ASP A 79 11.55 19.71 3.05
C ASP A 79 10.88 21.10 2.94
N LEU A 80 9.55 21.18 3.08
CA LEU A 80 8.78 22.42 2.94
C LEU A 80 8.27 22.89 4.33
N PRO A 81 8.84 23.95 4.92
CA PRO A 81 8.49 24.40 6.27
C PRO A 81 7.00 24.67 6.49
N GLU A 82 6.30 25.18 5.46
CA GLU A 82 4.85 25.43 5.52
C GLU A 82 4.05 24.14 5.72
N HIS A 83 4.41 23.05 5.04
CA HIS A 83 3.76 21.75 5.23
C HIS A 83 4.05 21.20 6.63
N VAL A 84 5.29 21.33 7.11
CA VAL A 84 5.68 20.90 8.46
C VAL A 84 4.86 21.62 9.53
N LYS A 85 4.64 22.93 9.38
CA LYS A 85 3.81 23.71 10.28
C LYS A 85 2.35 23.23 10.27
N GLN A 86 1.76 23.05 9.09
CA GLN A 86 0.38 22.58 8.94
C GLN A 86 0.15 21.21 9.57
N VAL A 87 1.07 20.25 9.39
CA VAL A 87 0.92 18.92 10.01
C VAL A 87 1.07 18.97 11.54
N GLN A 88 1.93 19.85 12.07
CA GLN A 88 2.05 20.05 13.52
C GLN A 88 0.77 20.64 14.12
N GLU A 89 0.21 21.68 13.49
CA GLU A 89 -1.04 22.33 13.92
C GLU A 89 -2.24 21.37 13.85
N ALA A 90 -2.28 20.50 12.83
CA ALA A 90 -3.32 19.50 12.66
C ALA A 90 -3.08 18.20 13.48
N HIS A 91 -2.02 18.15 14.30
CA HIS A 91 -1.60 16.96 15.05
C HIS A 91 -1.40 15.70 14.18
N ILE A 92 -1.02 15.90 12.93
CA ILE A 92 -0.70 14.83 11.99
C ILE A 92 0.74 14.39 12.24
N ARG A 93 0.92 13.10 12.52
CA ARG A 93 2.24 12.49 12.65
C ARG A 93 2.73 11.98 11.29
N PRO A 94 4.05 11.96 11.02
CA PRO A 94 4.60 11.40 9.79
C PRO A 94 4.37 9.89 9.69
N ILE A 95 4.24 9.38 8.47
CA ILE A 95 4.32 7.95 8.15
C ILE A 95 5.49 7.78 7.18
N ASP A 96 6.43 6.91 7.52
CA ASP A 96 7.72 6.75 6.85
C ASP A 96 7.76 5.53 5.94
N PHE A 97 7.01 4.50 6.33
CA PHE A 97 6.95 3.23 5.61
C PHE A 97 5.49 2.87 5.32
N VAL A 98 5.21 2.41 4.10
CA VAL A 98 3.92 1.87 3.70
C VAL A 98 4.13 0.48 3.13
N ILE A 99 3.54 -0.52 3.78
CA ILE A 99 3.60 -1.92 3.35
C ILE A 99 2.17 -2.35 3.03
N VAL A 100 1.85 -2.34 1.74
CA VAL A 100 0.49 -2.59 1.25
C VAL A 100 0.55 -3.40 -0.03
N ASN A 101 0.04 -4.63 -0.01
CA ASN A 101 -0.21 -5.39 -1.23
C ASN A 101 -1.71 -5.50 -1.46
N LEU A 102 -2.11 -5.29 -2.71
CA LEU A 102 -3.51 -5.31 -3.11
C LEU A 102 -4.01 -6.75 -3.10
N TYR A 103 -5.27 -6.92 -2.69
CA TYR A 103 -5.93 -8.20 -2.91
C TYR A 103 -5.97 -8.49 -4.41
N PRO A 104 -5.66 -9.72 -4.86
CA PRO A 104 -5.71 -10.05 -6.28
C PRO A 104 -7.18 -10.04 -6.73
N PHE A 105 -7.68 -8.88 -7.17
CA PHE A 105 -8.98 -8.74 -7.81
C PHE A 105 -9.14 -9.76 -8.93
N GLN A 106 -8.07 -9.99 -9.71
CA GLN A 106 -7.98 -11.06 -10.70
C GLN A 106 -8.33 -12.44 -10.14
N ALA A 107 -7.80 -12.80 -8.96
CA ALA A 107 -8.11 -14.08 -8.34
C ALA A 107 -9.56 -14.15 -7.84
N ALA A 108 -10.15 -13.03 -7.42
CA ALA A 108 -11.56 -12.96 -7.06
C ALA A 108 -12.45 -13.28 -8.26
N ILE A 109 -12.27 -12.57 -9.37
CA ILE A 109 -13.08 -12.72 -10.59
C ILE A 109 -12.78 -14.00 -11.37
N SER A 110 -11.67 -14.69 -11.07
CA SER A 110 -11.33 -15.98 -11.68
C SER A 110 -12.05 -17.16 -11.03
N LYS A 111 -12.73 -16.96 -9.89
CA LYS A 111 -13.51 -18.03 -9.26
C LYS A 111 -14.76 -18.30 -10.10
N PRO A 112 -15.08 -19.58 -10.43
CA PRO A 112 -16.21 -19.92 -11.30
C PRO A 112 -17.59 -19.42 -10.80
N ASP A 113 -17.71 -19.22 -9.49
CA ASP A 113 -18.91 -18.83 -8.76
C ASP A 113 -18.92 -17.36 -8.31
N CYS A 114 -17.91 -16.57 -8.70
CA CYS A 114 -17.83 -15.15 -8.33
C CYS A 114 -19.00 -14.36 -8.91
N THR A 115 -19.83 -13.76 -8.06
CA THR A 115 -20.91 -12.89 -8.50
C THR A 115 -20.39 -11.49 -8.86
N VAL A 116 -21.21 -10.70 -9.56
CA VAL A 116 -20.88 -9.30 -9.87
C VAL A 116 -20.75 -8.48 -8.60
N GLU A 117 -21.64 -8.70 -7.63
CA GLU A 117 -21.62 -8.05 -6.32
C GLU A 117 -20.33 -8.39 -5.58
N GLU A 118 -19.93 -9.67 -5.55
CA GLU A 118 -18.67 -10.11 -4.93
C GLU A 118 -17.45 -9.47 -5.61
N ALA A 119 -17.45 -9.39 -6.94
CA ALA A 119 -16.38 -8.71 -7.66
C ALA A 119 -16.31 -7.22 -7.27
N ILE A 120 -17.45 -6.52 -7.24
CA ILE A 120 -17.53 -5.10 -6.86
C ILE A 120 -17.03 -4.87 -5.42
N GLU A 121 -17.38 -5.73 -4.46
CA GLU A 121 -16.89 -5.63 -3.07
C GLU A 121 -15.37 -5.84 -2.97
N ASN A 122 -14.76 -6.59 -3.89
CA ASN A 122 -13.32 -6.83 -3.93
C ASN A 122 -12.51 -5.69 -4.59
N ILE A 123 -13.16 -4.61 -5.03
CA ILE A 123 -12.48 -3.41 -5.53
C ILE A 123 -11.98 -2.58 -4.35
N ASP A 124 -10.66 -2.59 -4.15
CA ASP A 124 -9.99 -1.88 -3.07
C ASP A 124 -9.81 -0.40 -3.44
N ILE A 125 -10.32 0.49 -2.60
CA ILE A 125 -10.13 1.94 -2.71
C ILE A 125 -8.97 2.41 -1.82
N GLY A 126 -8.87 1.86 -0.62
CA GLY A 126 -7.92 2.29 0.40
C GLY A 126 -6.49 1.91 0.04
N GLY A 127 -6.27 0.67 -0.40
CA GLY A 127 -4.96 0.14 -0.81
C GLY A 127 -4.31 0.99 -1.90
N PRO A 128 -4.94 1.17 -3.08
CA PRO A 128 -4.38 1.99 -4.15
C PRO A 128 -4.18 3.45 -3.72
N SER A 129 -5.08 4.01 -2.91
CA SER A 129 -4.96 5.38 -2.41
C SER A 129 -3.71 5.56 -1.52
N MET A 130 -3.47 4.64 -0.59
CA MET A 130 -2.29 4.66 0.28
C MET A 130 -1.00 4.44 -0.51
N LEU A 131 -0.99 3.45 -1.41
CA LEU A 131 0.12 3.16 -2.30
C LEU A 131 0.53 4.37 -3.14
N ARG A 132 -0.45 5.00 -3.82
CA ARG A 132 -0.21 6.18 -4.66
C ARG A 132 0.24 7.38 -3.83
N SER A 133 -0.27 7.54 -2.61
CA SER A 133 0.16 8.62 -1.71
C SER A 133 1.63 8.46 -1.32
N ALA A 134 2.03 7.26 -0.92
CA ALA A 134 3.41 6.96 -0.56
C ALA A 134 4.36 7.07 -1.76
N ALA A 135 3.99 6.49 -2.90
CA ALA A 135 4.78 6.57 -4.12
C ALA A 135 4.96 8.00 -4.65
N LYS A 136 3.92 8.85 -4.55
CA LYS A 136 4.02 10.28 -4.86
C LYS A 136 5.07 10.97 -3.99
N ASN A 137 5.12 10.63 -2.71
CA ASN A 137 6.04 11.23 -1.73
C ASN A 137 7.30 10.38 -1.49
N HIS A 138 7.79 9.67 -2.52
CA HIS A 138 9.01 8.84 -2.44
C HIS A 138 10.29 9.62 -2.10
N GLN A 139 10.23 10.95 -2.08
CA GLN A 139 11.29 11.77 -1.49
C GLN A 139 11.55 11.37 -0.03
N ASP A 140 10.48 11.07 0.72
CA ASP A 140 10.50 10.89 2.16
C ASP A 140 9.88 9.57 2.65
N VAL A 141 9.08 8.90 1.82
CA VAL A 141 8.30 7.71 2.20
C VAL A 141 8.75 6.48 1.41
N THR A 142 9.05 5.39 2.11
CA THR A 142 9.36 4.09 1.51
C THR A 142 8.09 3.28 1.37
N VAL A 143 7.81 2.80 0.16
CA VAL A 143 6.59 2.01 -0.14
C VAL A 143 6.96 0.63 -0.64
N LEU A 144 6.33 -0.42 -0.11
CA LEU A 144 6.50 -1.81 -0.54
C LEU A 144 5.13 -2.38 -0.89
N CYS A 145 4.97 -2.78 -2.15
CA CYS A 145 3.72 -3.34 -2.65
C CYS A 145 3.73 -4.84 -2.95
N ASP A 146 4.87 -5.50 -2.75
CA ASP A 146 5.11 -6.88 -3.14
C ASP A 146 6.06 -7.54 -2.13
N PRO A 147 5.68 -8.70 -1.55
CA PRO A 147 6.52 -9.43 -0.61
C PRO A 147 7.92 -9.79 -1.13
N SER A 148 8.10 -9.92 -2.45
CA SER A 148 9.41 -10.21 -3.03
C SER A 148 10.46 -9.12 -2.77
N ASP A 149 10.03 -7.88 -2.45
CA ASP A 149 10.94 -6.77 -2.13
C ASP A 149 11.35 -6.76 -0.64
N TYR A 150 10.72 -7.56 0.23
CA TYR A 150 10.91 -7.46 1.69
C TYR A 150 12.33 -7.82 2.11
N ALA A 151 12.92 -8.87 1.53
CA ALA A 151 14.29 -9.27 1.84
C ALA A 151 15.30 -8.16 1.47
N ARG A 152 15.13 -7.56 0.28
CA ARG A 152 15.96 -6.43 -0.19
C ARG A 152 15.80 -5.21 0.71
N PHE A 153 14.58 -4.92 1.15
CA PHE A 153 14.32 -3.84 2.09
C PHE A 153 14.97 -4.07 3.44
N ILE A 154 14.84 -5.28 4.00
CA ILE A 154 15.44 -5.64 5.29
C ILE A 154 16.96 -5.47 5.23
N GLU A 155 17.62 -5.95 4.18
CA GLU A 155 19.07 -5.82 3.99
C GLU A 155 19.52 -4.36 4.01
N VAL A 156 18.88 -3.51 3.19
CA VAL A 156 19.20 -2.07 3.13
C VAL A 156 18.92 -1.38 4.47
N PHE A 157 17.78 -1.68 5.08
CA PHE A 157 17.32 -1.00 6.28
C PHE A 157 18.10 -1.40 7.53
N GLU A 158 18.51 -2.67 7.65
CA GLU A 158 19.37 -3.11 8.77
C GLU A 158 20.77 -2.50 8.70
N HIS A 159 21.29 -2.21 7.51
CA HIS A 159 22.60 -1.59 7.33
C HIS A 159 22.61 -0.10 7.68
N ASP A 160 21.67 0.67 7.13
CA ASP A 160 21.71 2.14 7.19
C ASP A 160 20.65 2.77 8.11
N ASP A 161 19.77 1.96 8.71
CA ASP A 161 18.57 2.44 9.43
C ASP A 161 17.72 3.41 8.59
N THR A 162 17.83 3.33 7.26
CA THR A 162 17.11 4.18 6.32
C THR A 162 17.09 3.51 4.95
N THR A 163 16.48 4.17 3.98
CA THR A 163 16.60 3.81 2.57
C THR A 163 17.16 5.00 1.82
N ASP A 164 17.84 4.77 0.70
CA ASP A 164 18.25 5.86 -0.17
C ASP A 164 17.11 6.30 -1.11
N PHE A 165 17.32 7.45 -1.75
CA PHE A 165 16.36 8.05 -2.65
C PHE A 165 16.07 7.21 -3.90
N MET A 166 17.10 6.58 -4.49
CA MET A 166 16.95 5.78 -5.69
C MET A 166 16.16 4.51 -5.40
N PHE A 167 16.42 3.87 -4.25
CA PHE A 167 15.64 2.75 -3.75
C PHE A 167 14.16 3.10 -3.62
N ARG A 168 13.82 4.23 -2.97
CA ARG A 168 12.42 4.68 -2.86
C ARG A 168 11.78 4.98 -4.21
N ARG A 169 12.54 5.60 -5.13
CA ARG A 169 12.06 5.91 -6.48
C ARG A 169 11.76 4.65 -7.31
N GLU A 170 12.61 3.63 -7.23
CA GLU A 170 12.39 2.33 -7.89
C GLU A 170 11.09 1.68 -7.41
N LEU A 171 10.88 1.66 -6.09
CA LEU A 171 9.68 1.10 -5.49
C LEU A 171 8.43 1.92 -5.82
N ALA A 172 8.53 3.25 -5.85
CA ALA A 172 7.44 4.11 -6.31
C ALA A 172 7.06 3.83 -7.77
N ALA A 173 8.04 3.62 -8.64
CA ALA A 173 7.79 3.22 -10.03
C ALA A 173 7.09 1.85 -10.10
N LYS A 174 7.50 0.89 -9.24
CA LYS A 174 6.82 -0.41 -9.11
C LYS A 174 5.37 -0.23 -8.69
N VAL A 175 5.09 0.60 -7.67
CA VAL A 175 3.74 0.91 -7.22
C VAL A 175 2.86 1.44 -8.35
N TYR A 176 3.33 2.41 -9.12
CA TYR A 176 2.52 2.96 -10.22
C TYR A 176 2.22 1.93 -11.32
N ARG A 177 3.17 1.02 -11.61
CA ARG A 177 2.90 -0.12 -12.51
C ARG A 177 1.85 -1.06 -11.92
N THR A 178 1.97 -1.39 -10.63
CA THR A 178 1.03 -2.27 -9.92
C THR A 178 -0.38 -1.68 -9.89
N THR A 179 -0.54 -0.39 -9.56
CA THR A 179 -1.86 0.25 -9.54
C THR A 179 -2.44 0.45 -10.94
N ALA A 180 -1.61 0.73 -11.95
CA ALA A 180 -2.07 0.80 -13.33
C ALA A 180 -2.59 -0.56 -13.82
N ALA A 181 -1.89 -1.65 -13.46
CA ALA A 181 -2.34 -3.02 -13.75
C ALA A 181 -3.68 -3.32 -13.08
N TYR A 182 -3.81 -2.92 -11.81
CA TYR A 182 -5.04 -3.09 -11.03
C TYR A 182 -6.24 -2.38 -11.66
N ASP A 183 -6.09 -1.11 -12.01
CA ASP A 183 -7.15 -0.32 -12.64
C ASP A 183 -7.49 -0.83 -14.05
N ALA A 184 -6.50 -1.30 -14.82
CA ALA A 184 -6.74 -1.91 -16.13
C ALA A 184 -7.61 -3.17 -16.03
N MET A 185 -7.36 -4.03 -15.04
CA MET A 185 -8.17 -5.23 -14.80
C MET A 185 -9.62 -4.88 -14.42
N ILE A 186 -9.81 -3.88 -13.55
CA ILE A 186 -11.15 -3.40 -13.18
C ILE A 186 -11.86 -2.80 -14.39
N GLY A 187 -11.17 -1.96 -15.16
CA GLY A 187 -11.72 -1.34 -16.36
C GLY A 187 -12.16 -2.36 -17.41
N LYS A 188 -11.34 -3.41 -17.62
CA LYS A 188 -11.71 -4.53 -18.48
C LYS A 188 -12.96 -5.26 -17.95
N TYR A 189 -12.97 -5.63 -16.67
CA TYR A 189 -14.10 -6.33 -16.06
C TYR A 189 -15.41 -5.54 -16.21
N MET A 190 -15.38 -4.23 -15.92
CA MET A 190 -16.55 -3.34 -16.08
C MET A 190 -16.98 -3.21 -17.55
N SER A 191 -16.04 -3.17 -18.48
CA SER A 191 -16.34 -3.12 -19.93
C SER A 191 -17.03 -4.40 -20.39
N ASP A 192 -16.56 -5.56 -19.92
CA ASP A 192 -17.14 -6.86 -20.23
C ASP A 192 -18.59 -6.96 -19.70
N LEU A 193 -18.86 -6.47 -18.48
CA LEU A 193 -20.23 -6.42 -17.92
C LEU A 193 -21.19 -5.57 -18.76
N CYS A 194 -20.69 -4.51 -19.38
CA CYS A 194 -21.46 -3.63 -20.27
C CYS A 194 -21.55 -4.16 -21.72
N GLY A 195 -20.90 -5.28 -22.05
CA GLY A 195 -20.84 -5.81 -23.41
C GLY A 195 -20.04 -4.94 -24.38
N VAL A 196 -19.10 -4.13 -23.88
CA VAL A 196 -18.28 -3.24 -24.72
C VAL A 196 -17.17 -4.05 -25.40
N ILE A 197 -17.30 -4.25 -26.72
CA ILE A 197 -16.33 -5.04 -27.51
C ILE A 197 -15.15 -4.18 -28.00
N ASN A 198 -15.41 -2.93 -28.37
CA ASN A 198 -14.41 -2.00 -28.91
C ASN A 198 -14.45 -0.69 -28.10
N PRO A 199 -13.81 -0.63 -26.92
CA PRO A 199 -13.80 0.59 -26.11
C PRO A 199 -13.04 1.70 -26.82
N GLU A 200 -13.41 2.95 -26.57
CA GLU A 200 -12.70 4.13 -27.04
C GLU A 200 -11.26 4.21 -26.50
N LYS A 201 -10.99 3.50 -25.40
CA LYS A 201 -9.67 3.37 -24.80
C LYS A 201 -9.48 1.96 -24.25
N MET A 202 -8.52 1.24 -24.83
CA MET A 202 -8.09 -0.07 -24.33
C MET A 202 -6.78 0.07 -23.54
N THR A 203 -6.72 -0.51 -22.35
CA THR A 203 -5.52 -0.52 -21.50
C THR A 203 -5.19 -1.97 -21.14
N GLU A 204 -4.02 -2.44 -21.57
CA GLU A 204 -3.55 -3.81 -21.34
C GLU A 204 -2.28 -3.81 -20.49
N THR A 205 -2.11 -4.84 -19.66
CA THR A 205 -0.91 -5.03 -18.84
C THR A 205 -0.30 -6.40 -19.05
N TYR A 206 1.03 -6.45 -19.14
CA TYR A 206 1.78 -7.67 -19.39
C TYR A 206 2.87 -7.85 -18.34
N ASN A 207 3.08 -9.11 -17.92
CA ASN A 207 4.22 -9.49 -17.11
C ASN A 207 5.37 -9.97 -18.01
N LEU A 208 6.58 -9.47 -17.76
CA LEU A 208 7.77 -9.94 -18.47
C LEU A 208 8.02 -11.41 -18.11
N LYS A 209 7.90 -12.31 -19.09
CA LYS A 209 8.21 -13.73 -18.90
C LYS A 209 9.70 -14.04 -19.05
N GLN A 210 10.32 -13.50 -20.11
CA GLN A 210 11.74 -13.61 -20.38
C GLN A 210 12.15 -12.52 -21.36
N THR A 211 13.40 -12.09 -21.29
CA THR A 211 13.99 -11.25 -22.34
C THR A 211 14.37 -12.12 -23.55
N LEU A 212 14.30 -11.54 -24.74
CA LEU A 212 14.80 -12.18 -25.95
C LEU A 212 16.29 -11.84 -26.13
N ARG A 213 17.04 -12.71 -26.82
CA ARG A 213 18.46 -12.49 -27.13
C ARG A 213 18.67 -11.24 -28.00
N TYR A 214 17.70 -10.97 -28.87
CA TYR A 214 17.58 -9.80 -29.75
C TYR A 214 16.12 -9.73 -30.22
N GLY A 215 15.72 -8.61 -30.81
CA GLY A 215 14.39 -8.34 -31.36
C GLY A 215 14.38 -6.99 -32.07
#